data_AF-A0A2E5AE60-F1
#
_entry.id   AF-A0A2E5AE60-F1
#
_cell.length_a   1.000
_cell.length_b   1.000
_cell.length_c   1.000
_cell.angle_alpha   90.00
_cell.angle_beta   90.00
_cell.angle_gamma   90.00
#
_symmetry.space_group_name_H-M   'P 1'
#
loop_
_entity.id
_entity.type
_entity.pdbx_description
1 polymer ?
#
loop_
_entity_poly.entity_id
_entity_poly.type
_entity_poly.pdbx_seq_one_letter_code
_entity_poly.pdbx_strand_id
1 'polypeptide(L)'
;MTFRIVGAAVAAGVVLSAASLAMWPDSVRMYEYTYYSDASKTTQVGFSFDQCINGHVVPGQAHGTATAYYTRHVIGQCPGYLY
;
A
#
# COMPACT_ATOMS: atom_id res chain seq x y z
N MET A 1 17.77 46.37 0.53
CA MET A 1 18.82 45.43 0.99
C MET A 1 18.88 45.62 2.50
N THR A 2 18.52 44.69 3.40
CA THR A 2 18.66 43.22 3.41
C THR A 2 17.74 42.67 4.51
N PHE A 3 17.02 41.58 4.25
CA PHE A 3 16.15 40.83 5.19
C PHE A 3 16.92 40.27 6.40
N ARG A 4 16.30 40.16 7.60
CA ARG A 4 16.39 38.96 8.47
C ARG A 4 15.16 38.75 9.36
N ILE A 5 14.66 37.53 9.27
CA ILE A 5 13.50 36.91 9.91
C ILE A 5 14.00 36.23 11.19
N VAL A 6 13.30 36.35 12.33
CA VAL A 6 13.48 35.41 13.45
C VAL A 6 12.11 34.92 13.86
N GLY A 7 11.75 33.79 13.25
CA GLY A 7 10.50 33.08 13.47
C GLY A 7 10.46 32.37 14.81
N ALA A 8 9.26 32.30 15.36
CA ALA A 8 8.90 31.50 16.51
C ALA A 8 9.12 30.00 16.22
N ALA A 9 9.74 29.29 17.16
CA ALA A 9 9.78 27.83 17.15
C ALA A 9 8.99 27.31 18.35
N VAL A 10 7.74 26.91 18.10
CA VAL A 10 6.92 26.17 19.07
C VAL A 10 7.30 24.70 18.92
N ALA A 11 8.05 24.16 19.87
CA ALA A 11 8.42 22.75 19.88
C ALA A 11 7.21 21.91 20.35
N ALA A 12 6.30 21.60 19.42
CA ALA A 12 5.25 20.61 19.66
C ALA A 12 5.85 19.20 19.52
N GLY A 13 6.25 18.61 20.65
CA GLY A 13 6.64 17.20 20.71
C GLY A 13 5.42 16.31 20.50
N VAL A 14 5.26 15.77 19.28
CA VAL A 14 4.27 14.71 19.02
C VAL A 14 4.95 13.38 19.32
N VAL A 15 4.62 12.78 20.46
CA VAL A 15 4.95 11.38 20.73
C VAL A 15 3.94 10.53 19.97
N LEU A 16 4.31 10.07 18.77
CA LEU A 16 3.57 9.05 18.05
C LEU A 16 3.76 7.73 18.80
N SER A 17 2.73 7.29 19.52
CA SER A 17 2.63 5.94 20.07
C SER A 17 2.65 4.93 18.93
N ALA A 18 3.79 4.24 18.78
CA ALA A 18 3.91 3.08 17.91
C ALA A 18 3.05 1.95 18.48
N ALA A 19 1.78 1.88 18.07
CA ALA A 19 1.01 0.66 18.21
C ALA A 19 1.64 -0.37 17.27
N SER A 20 2.50 -1.22 17.84
CA SER A 20 2.93 -2.45 17.19
C SER A 20 1.68 -3.32 16.98
N LEU A 21 1.09 -3.25 15.79
CA LEU A 21 0.14 -4.26 15.35
C LEU A 21 0.92 -5.58 15.40
N ALA A 22 0.57 -6.43 16.36
CA ALA A 22 1.11 -7.77 16.45
C ALA A 22 0.94 -8.41 15.08
N MET A 23 2.05 -8.61 14.36
CA MET A 23 2.06 -9.29 13.08
C MET A 23 1.76 -10.75 13.40
N TRP A 24 0.58 -11.23 13.03
CA TRP A 24 0.26 -12.63 13.25
C TRP A 24 1.22 -13.46 12.40
N PRO A 25 1.79 -14.54 12.95
CA PRO A 25 2.87 -15.29 12.30
C PRO A 25 2.50 -15.78 10.90
N ASP A 26 1.21 -15.93 10.62
CA ASP A 26 0.65 -16.41 9.35
C ASP A 26 0.12 -15.29 8.44
N SER A 27 0.49 -14.02 8.69
CA SER A 27 -0.02 -12.92 7.88
C SER A 27 0.58 -12.90 6.47
N VAL A 28 -0.29 -12.85 5.45
CA VAL A 28 0.09 -12.81 4.03
C VAL A 28 -0.09 -11.40 3.49
N ARG A 29 0.94 -10.86 2.81
CA ARG A 29 0.86 -9.52 2.20
C ARG A 29 -0.19 -9.47 1.09
N MET A 30 -0.95 -8.39 1.10
CA MET A 30 -1.91 -8.04 0.05
C MET A 30 -1.32 -6.96 -0.85
N TYR A 31 -1.63 -7.04 -2.13
CA TYR A 31 -1.11 -6.12 -3.13
C TYR A 31 -2.21 -5.39 -3.91
N GLU A 32 -1.92 -4.15 -4.28
CA GLU A 32 -2.53 -3.49 -5.42
C GLU A 32 -1.68 -3.81 -6.65
N TYR A 33 -2.34 -4.18 -7.75
CA TYR A 33 -1.70 -4.41 -9.04
C TYR A 33 -2.08 -3.28 -9.98
N THR A 34 -1.08 -2.67 -10.62
CA THR A 34 -1.28 -1.70 -11.70
C THR A 34 -0.85 -2.34 -13.01
N TYR A 35 -1.77 -2.48 -13.97
CA TYR A 35 -1.52 -3.11 -15.26
C TYR A 35 -1.19 -2.08 -16.34
N TYR A 36 -0.25 -2.41 -17.22
CA TYR A 36 0.23 -1.55 -18.30
C TYR A 36 0.05 -2.20 -19.67
N SER A 37 -0.01 -1.37 -20.72
CA SER A 37 -0.14 -1.82 -22.12
C SER A 37 0.99 -2.74 -22.56
N ASP A 38 2.20 -2.50 -22.08
CA ASP A 38 3.44 -3.13 -22.53
C ASP A 38 4.53 -3.10 -21.44
N ALA A 39 5.69 -3.68 -21.76
CA ALA A 39 6.83 -3.81 -20.87
C ALA A 39 7.48 -2.48 -20.44
N SER A 40 7.21 -1.36 -21.12
CA SER A 40 7.73 -0.04 -20.73
C SER A 40 7.07 0.50 -19.46
N LYS A 41 5.89 -0.03 -19.09
CA LYS A 41 5.11 0.39 -17.91
C LYS A 41 4.84 1.90 -17.85
N THR A 42 4.57 2.50 -19.00
CA THR A 42 4.30 3.94 -19.13
C THR A 42 2.80 4.26 -19.17
N THR A 43 2.00 3.39 -19.79
CA THR A 43 0.55 3.59 -19.96
C THR A 43 -0.23 2.58 -19.15
N GLN A 44 -0.93 3.05 -18.11
CA GLN A 44 -1.80 2.21 -17.29
C GLN A 44 -3.08 1.86 -18.06
N VAL A 45 -3.46 0.58 -18.06
CA VAL A 45 -4.65 0.03 -18.72
C VAL A 45 -5.61 -0.67 -17.76
N GLY A 46 -5.22 -0.83 -16.50
CA GLY A 46 -6.08 -1.38 -15.47
C GLY A 46 -5.44 -1.40 -14.09
N PHE A 47 -6.22 -1.84 -13.11
CA PHE A 47 -5.73 -2.15 -11.76
C PHE A 47 -6.58 -3.24 -11.09
N SER A 48 -6.05 -3.89 -10.06
CA SER A 48 -6.80 -4.77 -9.16
C SER A 48 -6.25 -4.68 -7.75
N PHE A 49 -7.03 -5.13 -6.78
CA PHE A 49 -6.61 -5.20 -5.38
C PHE A 49 -6.82 -6.61 -4.87
N ASP A 50 -5.83 -7.16 -4.19
CA ASP A 50 -6.02 -8.36 -3.39
C ASP A 50 -7.07 -8.10 -2.30
N GLN A 51 -7.86 -9.12 -1.99
CA GLN A 51 -8.85 -9.13 -0.91
C GLN A 51 -8.49 -10.20 0.11
N CYS A 52 -8.79 -9.94 1.38
CA CYS A 52 -8.65 -10.93 2.44
C CYS A 52 -10.03 -11.50 2.75
N ILE A 53 -10.26 -12.76 2.40
CA ILE A 53 -11.52 -13.46 2.65
C ILE A 53 -11.21 -14.70 3.46
N ASN A 54 -11.82 -14.81 4.65
CA ASN A 54 -11.61 -15.92 5.58
C ASN A 54 -10.11 -16.22 5.82
N GLY A 55 -9.30 -15.19 6.05
CA GLY A 55 -7.85 -15.37 6.29
C GLY A 55 -7.03 -15.75 5.05
N HIS A 56 -7.62 -15.82 3.86
CA HIS A 56 -6.93 -16.07 2.60
C HIS A 56 -6.87 -14.83 1.72
N VAL A 57 -5.71 -14.63 1.09
CA VAL A 57 -5.56 -13.63 0.03
C VAL A 57 -6.14 -14.19 -1.26
N VAL A 58 -7.16 -13.51 -1.79
CA VAL A 58 -7.78 -13.80 -3.06
C VAL A 58 -7.61 -12.61 -4.00
N PRO A 59 -7.38 -12.83 -5.31
CA PRO A 59 -7.30 -11.74 -6.27
C PRO A 59 -8.67 -11.07 -6.40
N GLY A 60 -8.73 -9.76 -6.22
CA GLY A 60 -9.93 -8.99 -6.50
C GLY A 60 -10.17 -8.83 -8.01
N GLN A 61 -11.34 -8.32 -8.35
CA GLN A 61 -11.71 -8.04 -9.73
C GLN A 61 -10.77 -7.00 -10.35
N ALA A 62 -10.31 -7.26 -11.57
CA ALA A 62 -9.58 -6.27 -12.35
C ALA A 62 -10.55 -5.21 -12.89
N HIS A 63 -10.21 -3.95 -12.66
CA HIS A 63 -10.81 -2.80 -13.30
C HIS A 63 -9.98 -2.45 -14.54
N GLY A 64 -10.58 -2.54 -15.73
CA GLY A 64 -9.89 -2.36 -17.00
C GLY A 64 -9.34 -3.68 -17.55
N THR A 65 -8.13 -3.64 -18.13
CA THR A 65 -7.51 -4.82 -18.77
C THR A 65 -6.37 -5.36 -17.92
N ALA A 66 -6.46 -6.62 -17.51
CA ALA A 66 -5.34 -7.33 -16.88
C ALA A 66 -4.31 -7.73 -17.94
N THR A 67 -3.03 -7.44 -17.68
CA THR A 67 -1.92 -7.77 -18.59
C THR A 67 -0.78 -8.43 -17.83
N ALA A 68 0.16 -9.04 -18.56
CA ALA A 68 1.39 -9.59 -17.97
C ALA A 68 2.36 -8.50 -17.48
N TYR A 69 2.13 -7.24 -17.87
CA TYR A 69 2.99 -6.12 -17.51
C TYR A 69 2.36 -5.36 -16.35
N TYR A 70 2.79 -5.67 -15.13
CA TYR A 70 2.26 -5.00 -13.94
C TYR A 70 3.34 -4.56 -12.95
N THR A 71 2.97 -3.62 -12.10
CA THR A 71 3.65 -3.34 -10.82
C THR A 71 2.74 -3.78 -9.69
N ARG A 72 3.34 -4.01 -8.51
CA ARG A 72 2.61 -4.36 -7.30
C ARG A 72 3.01 -3.44 -6.15
N HIS A 73 2.04 -2.92 -5.42
CA HIS A 73 2.25 -2.12 -4.22
C HIS A 73 1.62 -2.82 -3.02
N VAL A 74 2.32 -2.85 -1.89
CA VAL A 74 1.78 -3.50 -0.68
C VAL A 74 0.71 -2.59 -0.09
N ILE A 75 -0.52 -3.08 0.00
CA ILE A 75 -1.67 -2.32 0.55
C ILE A 75 -2.06 -2.76 1.95
N GLY A 76 -1.56 -3.90 2.41
CA GLY A 76 -1.91 -4.43 3.71
C GLY A 76 -1.44 -5.87 3.91
N GLN A 77 -1.99 -6.50 4.94
CA GLN A 77 -1.74 -7.89 5.28
C GLN A 77 -3.06 -8.56 5.64
N CYS A 78 -3.25 -9.78 5.14
CA CYS A 78 -4.33 -10.66 5.53
C CYS A 78 -3.83 -11.51 6.71
N PRO A 79 -4.46 -11.46 7.88
CA PRO A 79 -3.92 -12.02 9.13
C PRO A 79 -3.82 -13.57 9.17
N GLY A 80 -4.20 -14.27 8.11
CA GLY A 80 -4.31 -15.74 8.13
C GLY A 80 -5.57 -16.19 8.88
N TYR A 81 -5.78 -17.51 8.97
CA TYR A 81 -6.81 -18.06 9.85
C TYR A 81 -6.35 -17.93 11.31
N LEU A 82 -7.18 -17.35 12.18
CA LEU A 82 -7.11 -17.66 13.60
C LEU A 82 -7.72 -19.04 13.79
N TYR A 83 -6.89 -19.98 14.20
CA TYR A 83 -7.34 -21.24 14.75
C TYR A 83 -8.08 -21.01 16.08
#